data_AF-A0A4U5W356-F1
#
_entry.id   AF-A0A4U5W356-F1
#
_cell.length_a   1.000
_cell.length_b   1.000
_cell.length_c   1.000
_cell.angle_alpha   90.00
_cell.angle_beta   90.00
_cell.angle_gamma   90.00
#
_symmetry.space_group_name_H-M   'P 1'
#
loop_
_entity.id
_entity.type
_entity.pdbx_description
1 polymer ?
#
loop_
_entity_poly.entity_id
_entity_poly.type
_entity_poly.pdbx_seq_one_letter_code
_entity_poly.pdbx_strand_id
1 'polypeptide(L)'
;ISGTNAHVILEQAPPTPTTPEETPQNTTPLTPTPVPLSARTPHALREQAQRLLHHLDQHPTHLTDLAHSLATHKAALHERAVLLADTPDTLRTALTHLTH
;
A
#
# COMPACT_ATOMS: atom_id res chain seq x y z
N ILE A 1 -11.65 -34.60 -29.85
CA ILE A 1 -11.51 -33.85 -28.59
C ILE A 1 -12.24 -32.53 -28.79
N SER A 2 -13.42 -32.36 -28.19
CA SER A 2 -14.25 -31.16 -28.36
C SER A 2 -13.85 -30.14 -27.30
N GLY A 3 -13.33 -28.98 -27.69
CA GLY A 3 -12.88 -27.93 -26.77
C GLY A 3 -14.07 -27.24 -26.10
N THR A 4 -14.10 -27.21 -24.77
CA THR A 4 -15.11 -26.47 -23.99
C THR A 4 -14.84 -24.97 -24.10
N ASN A 5 -15.71 -24.23 -24.79
CA ASN A 5 -15.65 -22.76 -24.79
C ASN A 5 -16.19 -22.23 -23.47
N ALA A 6 -15.39 -21.41 -22.77
CA ALA A 6 -15.82 -20.61 -21.62
C ALA A 6 -15.89 -19.15 -22.03
N HIS A 7 -17.00 -18.47 -21.71
CA HIS A 7 -17.17 -17.04 -21.93
C HIS A 7 -17.54 -16.39 -20.59
N VAL A 8 -16.89 -15.27 -20.26
CA VAL A 8 -17.13 -14.51 -19.03
C VAL A 8 -17.46 -13.08 -19.42
N ILE A 9 -18.60 -12.58 -18.93
CA ILE A 9 -19.00 -11.17 -19.04
C ILE A 9 -18.70 -10.54 -17.67
N LEU A 10 -17.87 -9.51 -17.67
CA LEU A 10 -17.52 -8.72 -16.49
C LEU A 10 -18.22 -7.37 -16.59
N GLU A 11 -18.98 -7.02 -15.56
CA GLU A 11 -19.62 -5.72 -15.44
C GLU A 11 -18.97 -4.95 -14.27
N GLN A 12 -18.92 -3.62 -14.39
CA GLN A 12 -18.40 -2.77 -13.32
C GLN A 12 -19.37 -2.79 -12.13
N ALA A 13 -18.83 -2.88 -10.91
CA ALA A 13 -19.63 -2.64 -9.72
C ALA A 13 -20.23 -1.21 -9.75
N PRO A 14 -21.46 -1.01 -9.26
CA PRO A 14 -22.02 0.32 -9.09
C PRO A 14 -21.05 1.20 -8.28
N PRO A 15 -20.89 2.48 -8.65
CA PRO A 15 -20.02 3.38 -7.90
C PRO A 15 -20.49 3.43 -6.44
N THR A 16 -19.59 3.16 -5.51
CA THR A 16 -19.88 3.33 -4.08
C THR A 16 -20.04 4.83 -3.82
N PRO A 17 -21.08 5.28 -3.08
CA PRO A 17 -21.25 6.69 -2.80
C PRO A 17 -20.02 7.22 -2.07
N THR A 18 -19.31 8.15 -2.70
CA THR A 18 -18.20 8.87 -2.09
C THR A 18 -18.79 9.80 -1.03
N THR A 19 -18.72 9.42 0.24
CA THR A 19 -18.88 10.41 1.32
C THR A 19 -17.84 11.50 1.09
N PRO A 20 -18.20 12.79 1.12
CA PRO A 20 -17.22 13.87 1.02
C PRO A 20 -16.11 13.61 2.04
N GLU A 21 -14.89 13.54 1.54
CA GLU A 21 -13.70 13.37 2.36
C GLU A 21 -13.57 14.62 3.22
N GLU A 22 -13.95 14.53 4.51
CA GLU A 22 -13.69 15.61 5.46
C GLU A 22 -12.20 15.85 5.45
N THR A 23 -11.78 17.04 4.98
CA THR A 23 -10.39 17.46 5.02
C THR A 23 -9.94 17.36 6.48
N PRO A 24 -9.03 16.45 6.86
CA PRO A 24 -8.69 16.25 8.26
C PRO A 24 -8.15 17.57 8.80
N GLN A 25 -8.88 18.19 9.73
CA GLN A 25 -8.35 19.31 10.48
C GLN A 25 -7.21 18.76 11.32
N ASN A 26 -5.99 19.10 10.90
CA ASN A 26 -4.72 18.56 11.37
C ASN A 26 -4.42 19.07 12.80
N THR A 27 -5.18 18.60 13.80
CA THR A 27 -5.06 19.03 15.21
C THR A 27 -4.58 17.94 16.15
N THR A 28 -4.41 16.71 15.66
CA THR A 28 -3.76 15.62 16.42
C THR A 28 -2.24 15.75 16.29
N PRO A 29 -1.45 15.66 17.37
CA PRO A 29 0.00 15.60 17.24
C PRO A 29 0.39 14.46 16.29
N LEU A 30 1.20 14.76 15.25
CA LEU A 30 1.66 13.78 14.28
C LEU A 30 2.42 12.68 15.04
N THR A 31 1.74 11.55 15.23
CA THR A 31 2.39 10.31 15.61
C THR A 31 2.87 9.65 14.32
N PRO A 32 4.09 9.11 14.29
CA PRO A 32 4.58 8.45 13.10
C PRO A 32 3.66 7.31 12.70
N THR A 33 3.23 7.33 11.44
CA THR A 33 2.33 6.35 10.88
C THR A 33 3.09 5.06 10.61
N PRO A 34 2.68 3.90 11.18
CA PRO A 34 3.30 2.62 10.90
C PRO A 34 2.85 2.08 9.53
N VAL A 35 3.81 1.85 8.65
CA VAL A 35 3.62 1.31 7.31
C VAL A 35 4.20 -0.11 7.25
N PRO A 36 3.36 -1.16 7.35
CA PRO A 36 3.84 -2.54 7.34
C PRO A 36 4.15 -3.02 5.92
N LEU A 37 5.26 -3.74 5.78
CA LEU A 37 5.60 -4.54 4.61
C LEU A 37 5.84 -5.99 5.03
N SER A 38 5.48 -6.93 4.17
CA SER A 38 5.84 -8.32 4.39
C SER A 38 6.11 -9.09 3.10
N ALA A 39 6.95 -10.11 3.20
CA ALA A 39 7.34 -10.95 2.09
C ALA A 39 7.67 -12.38 2.55
N ARG A 40 7.91 -13.27 1.58
CA ARG A 40 8.32 -14.66 1.83
C ARG A 40 9.84 -14.84 1.95
N THR A 41 10.63 -13.82 1.65
CA THR A 41 12.09 -13.87 1.77
C THR A 41 12.61 -12.46 2.01
N PRO A 42 13.81 -12.30 2.60
CA PRO A 42 14.41 -10.99 2.78
C PRO A 42 14.61 -10.25 1.45
N HIS A 43 15.01 -10.97 0.39
CA HIS A 43 15.13 -10.41 -0.96
C HIS A 43 13.79 -9.87 -1.48
N ALA A 44 12.72 -10.67 -1.37
CA ALA A 44 11.38 -10.25 -1.79
C ALA A 44 10.84 -9.07 -0.97
N LEU A 45 11.31 -8.89 0.28
CA LEU A 45 10.98 -7.72 1.08
C LEU A 45 11.62 -6.44 0.51
N ARG A 46 12.87 -6.51 0.05
CA ARG A 46 13.52 -5.39 -0.65
C ARG A 46 12.83 -5.08 -1.98
N GLU A 47 12.44 -6.10 -2.74
CA GLU A 47 11.67 -5.92 -3.98
C GLU A 47 10.29 -5.27 -3.71
N GLN A 48 9.61 -5.67 -2.63
CA GLN A 48 8.37 -5.01 -2.19
C GLN A 48 8.59 -3.53 -1.90
N ALA A 49 9.69 -3.18 -1.22
CA ALA A 49 10.04 -1.79 -0.95
C ALA A 49 10.31 -1.00 -2.24
N GLN A 50 11.04 -1.57 -3.21
CA GLN A 50 11.26 -0.95 -4.53
C GLN A 50 9.95 -0.74 -5.31
N ARG A 51 9.05 -1.72 -5.30
CA ARG A 51 7.74 -1.61 -5.96
C ARG A 51 6.89 -0.53 -5.31
N LEU A 52 6.93 -0.42 -3.98
CA LEU A 52 6.19 0.61 -3.25
C LEU A 52 6.75 2.00 -3.56
N LEU A 53 8.07 2.18 -3.64
CA LEU A 53 8.69 3.43 -4.09
C LEU A 53 8.17 3.83 -5.48
N HIS A 54 8.20 2.92 -6.44
CA HIS A 54 7.69 3.20 -7.80
C HIS A 54 6.21 3.55 -7.82
N HIS A 55 5.40 2.88 -6.99
CA HIS A 55 3.98 3.17 -6.86
C HIS A 55 3.73 4.59 -6.32
N LEU A 56 4.49 5.02 -5.30
CA LEU A 56 4.39 6.37 -4.72
C LEU A 56 4.77 7.48 -5.71
N ASP A 57 5.58 7.18 -6.72
CA ASP A 57 5.94 8.14 -7.77
C ASP A 57 4.84 8.30 -8.82
N GLN A 58 4.06 7.25 -9.06
CA GLN A 58 2.97 7.23 -10.05
C GLN A 58 1.62 7.63 -9.45
N HIS A 59 1.43 7.40 -8.16
CA HIS A 59 0.15 7.56 -7.47
C HIS A 59 0.34 8.33 -6.16
N PRO A 60 0.13 9.66 -6.17
CA PRO A 60 0.06 10.44 -4.94
C PRO A 60 -1.11 9.90 -4.10
N THR A 61 -0.85 9.48 -2.87
CA THR A 61 -1.86 8.93 -1.97
C THR A 61 -1.57 9.41 -0.55
N HIS A 62 -2.61 9.60 0.26
CA HIS A 62 -2.46 9.94 1.67
C HIS A 62 -1.74 8.81 2.42
N LEU A 63 -0.78 9.17 3.26
CA LEU A 63 0.05 8.21 3.99
C LEU A 63 -0.78 7.26 4.87
N THR A 64 -1.85 7.78 5.47
CA THR A 64 -2.78 7.01 6.30
C THR A 64 -3.55 5.97 5.50
N ASP A 65 -3.99 6.30 4.30
CA ASP A 65 -4.76 5.37 3.44
C ASP A 65 -3.87 4.27 2.89
N LEU A 66 -2.64 4.63 2.53
CA LEU A 66 -1.60 3.68 2.14
C LEU A 66 -1.31 2.70 3.29
N ALA A 67 -1.04 3.23 4.49
CA ALA A 67 -0.76 2.44 5.68
C ALA A 67 -1.94 1.52 6.03
N HIS A 68 -3.17 2.04 5.98
CA HIS A 68 -4.38 1.27 6.20
C HIS A 68 -4.48 0.12 5.19
N SER A 69 -4.34 0.42 3.90
CA SER A 69 -4.42 -0.57 2.82
C SER A 69 -3.38 -1.69 2.98
N LEU A 70 -2.15 -1.34 3.36
CA LEU A 70 -1.09 -2.33 3.60
C LEU A 70 -1.35 -3.16 4.86
N ALA A 71 -1.94 -2.58 5.90
CA ALA A 71 -2.22 -3.27 7.15
C ALA A 71 -3.43 -4.21 7.05
N THR A 72 -4.48 -3.83 6.32
CA THR A 72 -5.77 -4.54 6.35
C THR A 72 -6.03 -5.42 5.13
N HIS A 73 -5.45 -5.10 3.97
CA HIS A 73 -5.75 -5.81 2.71
C HIS A 73 -4.60 -6.67 2.19
N LYS A 74 -3.42 -6.63 2.81
CA LYS A 74 -2.28 -7.44 2.38
C LYS A 74 -2.06 -8.61 3.33
N ALA A 75 -1.69 -9.75 2.75
CA ALA A 75 -1.33 -10.93 3.52
C ALA A 75 -0.10 -10.64 4.38
N ALA A 76 -0.14 -11.06 5.63
CA ALA A 76 0.92 -10.85 6.59
C ALA A 76 1.90 -12.06 6.57
N LEU A 77 3.00 -11.93 5.82
CA LEU A 77 3.99 -12.98 5.62
C LEU A 77 5.07 -12.98 6.72
N HIS A 78 6.05 -13.90 6.64
CA HIS A 78 7.01 -14.14 7.74
C HIS A 78 8.15 -13.12 7.79
N GLU A 79 8.67 -12.67 6.64
CA GLU A 79 9.63 -11.57 6.61
C GLU A 79 8.85 -10.26 6.67
N ARG A 80 9.16 -9.42 7.64
CA ARG A 80 8.34 -8.24 7.96
C ARG A 80 9.22 -7.05 8.29
N ALA A 81 8.81 -5.88 7.80
CA ALA A 81 9.35 -4.59 8.21
C ALA A 81 8.18 -3.66 8.51
N VAL A 82 8.36 -2.75 9.46
CA VAL A 82 7.43 -1.65 9.70
C VAL A 82 8.23 -0.37 9.59
N LEU A 83 7.84 0.48 8.65
CA LEU A 83 8.45 1.79 8.46
C LEU A 83 7.60 2.81 9.20
N LEU A 84 8.24 3.66 10.00
CA LEU A 84 7.60 4.77 10.68
C LEU A 84 7.81 6.02 9.85
N ALA A 85 6.73 6.68 9.46
CA ALA A 85 6.78 7.87 8.62
C ALA A 85 5.75 8.91 9.06
N ASP A 86 6.14 10.18 9.05
CA ASP A 86 5.26 11.31 9.31
C ASP A 86 4.74 11.93 8.00
N THR A 87 5.52 11.77 6.93
CA THR A 87 5.24 12.32 5.59
C THR A 87 5.57 11.31 4.50
N PRO A 88 5.01 11.47 3.28
CA PRO A 88 5.40 10.66 2.13
C PRO A 88 6.90 10.65 1.86
N ASP A 89 7.62 11.75 2.10
CA ASP A 89 9.06 11.82 1.86
C ASP A 89 9.89 11.09 2.93
N THR A 90 9.45 11.13 4.19
CA THR A 90 10.06 10.29 5.24
C THR A 90 9.83 8.80 4.96
N LEU A 91 8.66 8.43 4.41
CA LEU A 91 8.40 7.07 3.96
C LEU A 91 9.33 6.67 2.80
N ARG A 92 9.47 7.52 1.77
CA ARG A 92 10.38 7.25 0.64
C ARG A 92 11.81 7.02 1.13
N THR A 93 12.29 7.88 2.03
CA THR A 93 13.62 7.74 2.63
C THR A 93 13.78 6.40 3.33
N ALA A 94 12.82 6.04 4.19
CA ALA A 94 12.86 4.78 4.93
C ALA A 94 12.81 3.55 3.99
N LEU A 95 12.01 3.62 2.92
CA LEU A 95 11.96 2.56 1.90
C LEU A 95 13.30 2.43 1.16
N THR A 96 13.93 3.53 0.77
CA THR A 96 15.26 3.49 0.11
C THR A 96 16.30 2.82 1.01
N HIS A 97 16.28 3.07 2.31
CA HIS A 97 17.15 2.36 3.26
C HIS A 97 16.86 0.85 3.31
N LEU A 98 15.60 0.44 3.21
CA LEU A 98 15.21 -0.98 3.20
C LEU A 98 15.59 -1.71 1.89
N THR A 99 15.81 -0.98 0.80
CA THR A 99 16.19 -1.60 -0.49
C THR A 99 17.66 -2.01 -0.59
N HIS A 100 18.53 -1.49 0.29
CA HIS A 100 19.95 -1.83 0.37
C HIS A 100 20.19 -3.01 1.33
#